data_AF-J9F0Z7-F1
#
_entry.id   AF-J9F0Z7-F1
#
_cell.length_a   1.000
_cell.length_b   1.000
_cell.length_c   1.000
_cell.angle_alpha   90.00
_cell.angle_beta   90.00
_cell.angle_gamma   90.00
#
_symmetry.space_group_name_H-M   'P 1'
#
loop_
_entity.id
_entity.type
_entity.pdbx_description
1 polymer ?
#
loop_
_entity_poly.entity_id
_entity_poly.type
_entity_poly.pdbx_seq_one_letter_code
_entity_poly.pdbx_strand_id
1 'polypeptide(L)'
;MRTHSYDDIFQKVISGWGPGGQKVNMTKNAVTIKHVPTGVVVRVHQSRLLQENIEIALERLKHAVDRHLNGENSYDAQLERMERERGARNKRKRAVIREMKKIYAQERCNSNSDELNVNPIGAVQCKKIAVTLLELRTIFLVTL
;
A
#
# COMPACT_ATOMS: atom_id res chain seq x y z
N MET A 1 -16.28 -8.87 -19.69
CA MET A 1 -15.56 -9.98 -19.04
C MET A 1 -16.27 -11.27 -19.40
N ARG A 2 -15.61 -12.21 -20.09
CA ARG A 2 -16.23 -13.54 -20.31
C ARG A 2 -16.22 -14.26 -18.96
N THR A 3 -17.41 -14.48 -18.41
CA THR A 3 -17.64 -15.36 -17.27
C THR A 3 -17.39 -16.78 -17.74
N HIS A 4 -16.23 -17.35 -17.43
CA HIS A 4 -15.97 -18.77 -17.69
C HIS A 4 -17.00 -19.59 -16.89
N SER A 5 -17.79 -20.40 -17.60
CA SER A 5 -18.79 -21.27 -16.99
C SER A 5 -18.07 -22.33 -16.17
N TYR A 6 -18.71 -22.81 -15.10
CA TYR A 6 -18.16 -23.85 -14.22
C TYR A 6 -17.77 -25.13 -15.00
N ASP A 7 -18.40 -25.34 -16.15
CA ASP A 7 -18.21 -26.49 -17.04
C ASP A 7 -16.84 -26.53 -17.75
N ASP A 8 -16.11 -25.40 -17.78
CA ASP A 8 -14.80 -25.31 -18.43
C ASP A 8 -13.64 -25.82 -17.55
N ILE A 9 -13.95 -26.29 -16.33
CA ILE A 9 -12.95 -26.64 -15.31
C ILE A 9 -12.97 -28.13 -15.02
N PHE A 10 -11.83 -28.79 -15.25
CA PHE A 10 -11.62 -30.18 -14.86
C PHE A 10 -10.85 -30.27 -13.54
N GLN A 11 -11.43 -30.93 -12.53
CA GLN A 11 -10.83 -31.11 -11.21
C GLN A 11 -10.48 -32.58 -10.94
N LYS A 12 -9.29 -32.82 -10.38
CA LYS A 12 -8.84 -34.14 -9.92
C LYS A 12 -8.19 -34.04 -8.54
N VAL A 13 -8.67 -34.84 -7.59
CA VAL A 13 -8.06 -34.99 -6.27
C VAL A 13 -6.92 -36.02 -6.35
N ILE A 14 -5.76 -35.66 -5.79
CA ILE A 14 -4.53 -36.46 -5.78
C ILE A 14 -3.99 -36.57 -4.35
N SER A 15 -3.06 -37.50 -4.12
CA SER A 15 -2.29 -37.54 -2.88
C SER A 15 -1.27 -36.38 -2.84
N GLY A 16 -0.94 -35.92 -1.63
CA GLY A 16 0.08 -34.89 -1.42
C GLY A 16 1.46 -35.31 -1.93
N TRP A 17 2.35 -34.33 -2.14
CA TRP A 17 3.75 -34.55 -2.53
C TRP A 17 4.72 -33.88 -1.55
N GLY A 18 5.95 -34.39 -1.48
CA GLY A 18 7.04 -33.82 -0.67
C GLY A 18 7.49 -34.71 0.50
N PRO A 19 8.47 -34.25 1.30
CA PRO A 19 8.90 -34.94 2.51
C PRO A 19 7.75 -34.93 3.53
N GLY A 20 7.04 -36.04 3.60
CA GLY A 20 5.88 -36.22 4.47
C GLY A 20 5.91 -37.58 5.16
N GLY A 21 5.14 -37.70 6.24
CA GLY A 21 4.92 -38.98 6.91
C GLY A 21 3.87 -39.84 6.22
N GLN A 22 3.60 -41.01 6.78
CA GLN A 22 2.58 -41.96 6.31
C GLN A 22 1.21 -41.29 6.04
N LYS A 23 0.82 -40.33 6.89
CA LYS A 23 -0.46 -39.61 6.78
C LYS A 23 -0.57 -38.78 5.48
N VAL A 24 0.53 -38.16 5.03
CA VAL A 24 0.54 -37.30 3.83
C VAL A 24 0.39 -38.15 2.56
N ASN A 25 1.02 -39.32 2.53
CA ASN A 25 0.94 -40.23 1.39
C ASN A 25 -0.45 -40.91 1.28
N MET A 26 -1.10 -41.17 2.42
CA MET A 26 -2.39 -41.86 2.46
C MET A 26 -3.58 -40.92 2.21
N THR A 27 -3.46 -39.65 2.60
CA THR A 27 -4.58 -38.69 2.51
C THR A 27 -4.66 -38.05 1.12
N LYS A 28 -5.86 -38.08 0.52
CA LYS A 28 -6.17 -37.41 -0.75
C LYS A 28 -6.68 -35.99 -0.52
N ASN A 29 -5.80 -35.09 -0.10
CA ASN A 29 -6.12 -33.68 0.17
C ASN A 29 -5.60 -32.72 -0.93
N ALA A 30 -4.69 -33.16 -1.80
CA ALA A 30 -4.12 -32.33 -2.85
C ALA A 30 -5.05 -32.28 -4.08
N VAL A 31 -5.04 -31.17 -4.80
CA VAL A 31 -5.94 -30.94 -5.94
C VAL A 31 -5.15 -30.52 -7.17
N THR A 32 -5.54 -31.08 -8.31
CA THR A 32 -5.12 -30.64 -9.64
C THR A 32 -6.34 -30.10 -10.36
N ILE A 33 -6.29 -28.84 -10.80
CA ILE A 33 -7.35 -28.20 -11.58
C ILE A 33 -6.78 -27.82 -12.95
N LYS A 34 -7.55 -28.08 -14.01
CA LYS A 34 -7.23 -27.73 -15.39
C LYS A 34 -8.37 -26.89 -15.97
N HIS A 35 -8.01 -25.77 -16.58
CA HIS A 35 -8.94 -25.03 -17.45
C HIS A 35 -8.92 -25.67 -18.84
N VAL A 36 -10.04 -26.23 -19.29
CA VAL A 36 -10.15 -26.96 -20.55
C VAL A 36 -9.85 -26.08 -21.77
N PRO A 37 -10.38 -24.84 -21.87
CA PRO A 37 -10.17 -23.98 -23.05
C PRO A 37 -8.72 -23.53 -23.25
N THR A 38 -8.04 -23.14 -22.18
CA THR A 38 -6.65 -22.64 -22.26
C THR A 38 -5.60 -23.70 -22.00
N GLY A 39 -5.99 -24.88 -21.52
CA GLY A 39 -5.07 -25.96 -21.17
C GLY A 39 -4.20 -25.70 -19.94
N VAL A 40 -4.41 -24.59 -19.21
CA VAL A 40 -3.61 -24.24 -18.02
C VAL A 40 -3.94 -25.20 -16.88
N VAL A 41 -2.89 -25.77 -16.28
CA VAL A 41 -2.99 -26.72 -15.17
C VAL A 41 -2.33 -26.16 -13.93
N VAL A 42 -3.01 -26.24 -12.78
CA VAL A 42 -2.50 -25.83 -11.48
C VAL A 42 -2.63 -26.99 -10.50
N ARG A 43 -1.56 -27.25 -9.74
CA ARG A 43 -1.52 -28.25 -8.66
C ARG A 43 -1.33 -27.53 -7.32
N VAL A 44 -2.14 -27.87 -6.32
CA VAL A 44 -2.09 -27.25 -4.99
C VAL A 44 -2.13 -28.32 -3.90
N HIS A 45 -1.24 -28.15 -2.92
CA HIS A 45 -1.18 -28.88 -1.67
C HIS A 45 -0.59 -27.94 -0.61
N GLN A 46 -1.43 -27.13 0.02
CA GLN A 46 -1.01 -26.20 1.07
C GLN A 46 -1.59 -26.58 2.42
N SER A 47 -2.89 -26.86 2.43
CA SER A 47 -3.63 -27.18 3.64
C SER A 47 -3.91 -28.67 3.78
N ARG A 48 -4.19 -29.07 5.02
CA ARG A 48 -4.73 -30.41 5.35
C ARG A 48 -6.17 -30.60 4.85
N LEU A 49 -6.91 -29.50 4.68
CA LEU A 49 -8.31 -29.51 4.25
C LEU A 49 -8.39 -29.45 2.72
N LEU A 50 -9.23 -30.31 2.16
CA LEU A 50 -9.45 -30.39 0.71
C LEU A 50 -10.10 -29.10 0.18
N GLN A 51 -11.13 -28.61 0.87
CA GLN A 51 -11.90 -27.43 0.45
C GLN A 51 -11.01 -26.17 0.33
N GLU A 52 -10.16 -25.91 1.32
CA GLU A 52 -9.19 -24.82 1.26
C GLU A 52 -8.25 -24.96 0.05
N ASN A 53 -7.77 -26.18 -0.22
CA ASN A 53 -6.92 -26.41 -1.39
C ASN A 53 -7.67 -26.19 -2.72
N ILE A 54 -8.99 -26.44 -2.78
CA ILE A 54 -9.81 -26.15 -3.96
C ILE A 54 -9.92 -24.64 -4.17
N GLU A 55 -10.24 -23.88 -3.13
CA GLU A 55 -10.38 -22.42 -3.20
C GLU A 55 -9.07 -21.76 -3.64
N ILE A 56 -7.96 -22.17 -3.03
CA ILE A 56 -6.62 -21.70 -3.40
C ILE A 56 -6.27 -22.08 -4.85
N ALA A 57 -6.64 -23.29 -5.28
CA ALA A 57 -6.39 -23.74 -6.65
C ALA A 57 -7.19 -22.93 -7.68
N LEU A 58 -8.45 -22.59 -7.37
CA LEU A 58 -9.29 -21.75 -8.22
C LEU A 58 -8.77 -20.32 -8.31
N GLU A 59 -8.35 -19.73 -7.20
CA GLU A 59 -7.73 -18.40 -7.18
C GLU A 59 -6.47 -18.39 -8.06
N ARG A 60 -5.54 -19.33 -7.84
CA ARG A 60 -4.33 -19.44 -8.66
C ARG A 60 -4.61 -19.70 -10.13
N LEU A 61 -5.65 -20.48 -10.45
CA LEU A 61 -6.04 -20.74 -11.82
C LEU A 61 -6.52 -19.45 -12.50
N LYS A 62 -7.30 -18.60 -11.82
CA LYS A 62 -7.72 -17.30 -12.36
C LYS A 62 -6.51 -16.44 -12.73
N HIS A 63 -5.54 -16.29 -11.83
CA HIS A 63 -4.30 -15.55 -12.11
C HIS A 63 -3.47 -16.18 -13.23
N ALA A 64 -3.38 -17.51 -13.28
CA ALA A 64 -2.64 -18.21 -14.33
C ALA A 64 -3.30 -18.06 -15.71
N VAL A 65 -4.63 -18.13 -15.79
CA VAL A 65 -5.40 -17.90 -17.01
C VAL A 65 -5.28 -16.45 -17.45
N ASP A 66 -5.39 -15.50 -16.52
CA ASP A 66 -5.23 -14.07 -16.83
C ASP A 66 -3.85 -13.75 -17.40
N ARG A 67 -2.79 -14.29 -16.79
CA ARG A 67 -1.42 -14.17 -17.33
C ARG A 67 -1.26 -14.80 -18.71
N HIS A 68 -1.94 -15.92 -18.96
CA HIS A 68 -1.89 -16.59 -20.26
C HIS A 68 -2.61 -15.79 -21.36
N LEU A 69 -3.75 -15.17 -21.04
CA LEU A 69 -4.56 -14.41 -22.01
C LEU A 69 -4.04 -12.99 -22.23
N ASN A 70 -3.66 -12.29 -21.15
CA ASN A 70 -3.37 -10.87 -21.18
C ASN A 70 -1.86 -10.55 -21.08
N GLY A 71 -1.02 -11.52 -20.70
CA GLY A 71 0.44 -11.35 -20.66
C GLY A 71 0.89 -10.15 -19.82
N GLU A 72 1.48 -9.16 -20.49
CA GLU A 72 1.97 -7.89 -19.88
C GLU A 72 0.85 -7.01 -19.33
N ASN A 73 -0.38 -7.18 -19.83
CA ASN A 73 -1.56 -6.47 -19.36
C ASN A 73 -2.36 -7.28 -18.33
N SER A 74 -1.78 -8.35 -17.78
CA SER A 74 -2.42 -9.09 -16.68
C SER A 74 -2.64 -8.19 -15.45
N TYR A 75 -3.68 -8.52 -14.69
CA TYR A 75 -4.03 -7.81 -13.46
C TYR A 75 -2.85 -7.74 -12.49
N ASP A 76 -2.13 -8.86 -12.32
CA ASP A 76 -0.97 -8.94 -11.44
C ASP A 76 0.16 -8.00 -11.88
N ALA A 77 0.44 -7.91 -13.18
CA ALA A 77 1.46 -7.03 -13.73
C ALA A 77 1.08 -5.54 -13.58
N GLN A 78 -0.20 -5.21 -13.75
CA GLN A 78 -0.71 -3.85 -13.54
C GLN A 78 -0.63 -3.46 -12.06
N LEU A 79 -1.00 -4.36 -11.16
CA LEU A 79 -0.93 -4.14 -9.72
C LEU A 79 0.52 -3.92 -9.28
N GLU A 80 1.44 -4.76 -9.74
CA GLU A 80 2.87 -4.63 -9.43
C GLU A 80 3.44 -3.28 -9.93
N ARG A 81 3.04 -2.84 -11.13
CA ARG A 81 3.43 -1.52 -11.66
C ARG A 81 2.96 -0.40 -10.75
N MET A 82 1.68 -0.43 -10.35
CA MET A 82 1.09 0.58 -9.47
C MET A 82 1.75 0.61 -8.09
N GLU A 83 2.03 -0.55 -7.50
CA GLU A 83 2.71 -0.66 -6.22
C GLU A 83 4.15 -0.13 -6.29
N ARG A 84 4.87 -0.43 -7.38
CA ARG A 84 6.23 0.07 -7.61
C ARG A 84 6.26 1.59 -7.69
N GLU A 85 5.32 2.19 -8.41
CA GLU A 85 5.18 3.65 -8.51
C GLU A 85 4.83 4.28 -7.15
N ARG A 86 3.89 3.68 -6.41
CA ARG A 86 3.50 4.13 -5.06
C ARG A 86 4.68 4.04 -4.09
N GLY A 87 5.44 2.94 -4.14
CA GLY A 87 6.66 2.74 -3.36
C GLY A 87 7.73 3.79 -3.67
N ALA A 88 7.98 4.05 -4.96
CA ALA A 88 8.93 5.07 -5.40
C ALA A 88 8.53 6.47 -4.93
N ARG A 89 7.23 6.83 -5.05
CA ARG A 89 6.69 8.11 -4.56
C ARG A 89 6.88 8.26 -3.06
N ASN A 90 6.57 7.23 -2.29
CA ASN A 90 6.73 7.25 -0.83
C ASN A 90 8.21 7.36 -0.43
N LYS A 91 9.13 6.69 -1.14
CA LYS A 91 10.57 6.80 -0.92
C LYS A 91 11.07 8.23 -1.15
N ARG A 92 10.64 8.87 -2.25
CA ARG A 92 10.97 10.28 -2.54
C ARG A 92 10.47 11.22 -1.44
N LYS A 93 9.20 11.09 -1.03
CA LYS A 93 8.62 11.88 0.07
C LYS A 93 9.41 11.71 1.38
N ARG A 94 9.75 10.48 1.74
CA ARG A 94 10.55 10.18 2.95
C ARG A 94 11.95 10.78 2.89
N ALA A 95 12.58 10.80 1.70
CA ALA A 95 13.87 11.44 1.51
C ALA A 95 13.77 12.96 1.74
N VAL A 96 12.78 13.63 1.14
CA VAL A 96 12.56 15.07 1.34
C VAL A 96 12.33 15.41 2.82
N ILE A 97 11.45 14.67 3.50
CA ILE A 97 11.19 14.88 4.94
C ILE A 97 12.45 14.69 5.77
N ARG A 98 13.29 13.70 5.43
CA ARG A 98 14.56 13.45 6.13
C ARG A 98 15.53 14.62 5.97
N GLU A 99 15.67 15.16 4.76
CA GLU A 99 16.53 16.33 4.52
C GLU A 99 15.99 17.57 5.25
N MET A 100 14.68 17.85 5.17
CA MET A 100 14.06 18.95 5.91
C MET A 100 14.32 18.83 7.41
N LYS A 101 14.18 17.64 8.00
CA LYS A 101 14.47 17.40 9.42
C LYS A 101 15.93 17.66 9.78
N LYS A 102 16.89 17.36 8.90
CA LYS A 102 18.30 17.68 9.12
C LYS A 102 18.53 19.19 9.13
N ILE A 103 17.94 19.92 8.19
CA ILE A 103 18.03 21.39 8.12
C ILE A 103 17.49 22.01 9.42
N TYR A 104 16.26 21.65 9.84
CA TYR A 104 15.70 22.13 11.10
C TYR A 104 16.53 21.77 12.34
N ALA A 105 17.19 20.61 12.34
CA ALA A 105 18.09 20.21 13.42
C ALA A 105 19.38 21.06 13.43
N GLN A 106 19.94 21.36 12.25
CA GLN A 106 21.09 22.25 12.10
C GLN A 106 20.75 23.68 12.53
N GLU A 107 19.62 24.24 12.07
CA GLU A 107 19.15 25.57 12.48
C GLU A 107 18.99 25.67 14.01
N ARG A 108 18.44 24.63 14.66
CA ARG A 108 18.35 24.56 16.13
C ARG A 108 19.72 24.47 16.81
N CYS A 109 20.71 23.80 16.21
CA CYS A 109 22.07 23.78 16.75
C CYS A 109 22.76 25.13 16.58
N ASN A 110 22.60 25.80 15.44
CA ASN A 110 23.21 27.10 15.16
C ASN A 110 22.66 28.21 16.08
N SER A 111 21.37 28.17 16.41
CA SER A 111 20.75 29.15 17.34
C SER A 111 21.18 29.01 18.81
N ASN A 112 21.96 27.99 19.18
CA ASN A 112 22.52 27.83 20.53
C ASN A 112 23.97 28.34 20.66
N SER A 113 24.56 28.87 19.57
CA SER A 113 25.94 29.40 19.56
C SER A 113 26.02 30.93 19.71
N ASP A 114 24.89 31.63 19.60
CA ASP A 114 24.84 33.10 19.54
C ASP A 114 24.18 33.71 20.78
N GLU A 115 24.75 33.52 21.98
CA GLU A 115 24.60 34.50 23.06
C GLU A 115 25.93 34.70 23.79
N LEU A 116 26.61 35.80 23.45
CA LEU A 116 27.05 36.83 24.40
C LEU A 116 27.84 37.93 23.65
N ASN A 117 27.18 39.06 23.40
CA ASN A 117 27.87 40.34 23.57
C ASN A 117 26.92 41.34 24.21
N VAL A 118 27.04 41.44 25.53
CA VAL A 118 26.49 42.51 26.35
C VAL A 118 27.21 43.82 26.05
N ASN A 119 26.47 44.90 25.78
CA ASN A 119 26.49 46.05 26.68
C ASN A 119 25.25 46.96 26.51
N PRO A 120 24.70 47.48 27.62
CA PRO A 120 23.53 48.36 27.65
C PRO A 120 23.95 49.83 27.52
N ILE A 121 23.07 50.69 26.98
CA ILE A 121 22.84 52.12 27.29
C ILE A 121 22.12 52.75 26.09
N GLY A 122 20.95 53.36 26.33
CA GLY A 122 20.36 54.37 25.43
C GLY A 122 18.95 54.05 24.92
N ALA A 123 17.95 54.73 25.49
CA ALA A 123 16.55 54.71 25.09
C ALA A 123 16.32 55.25 23.66
N VAL A 124 15.19 54.90 23.02
CA VAL A 124 14.11 55.81 22.53
C VAL A 124 12.99 54.99 21.86
N GLN A 125 11.75 55.41 22.11
CA GLN A 125 10.46 54.78 21.79
C GLN A 125 10.13 54.61 20.31
N CYS A 126 9.14 53.74 20.01
CA CYS A 126 8.00 54.18 19.20
C CYS A 126 6.69 53.46 19.59
N LYS A 127 5.70 54.26 20.01
CA LYS A 127 4.28 53.89 20.12
C LYS A 127 3.62 53.86 18.74
N LYS A 128 2.43 53.22 18.68
CA LYS A 128 1.36 53.28 17.66
C LYS A 128 1.60 52.37 16.44
N ILE A 129 0.64 51.59 15.94
CA ILE A 129 -0.82 51.77 15.90
C ILE A 129 -1.56 50.46 16.23
N ALA A 130 -2.49 50.53 17.18
CA ALA A 130 -3.64 49.66 17.32
C ALA A 130 -4.86 50.39 16.71
N VAL A 131 -5.32 49.98 15.53
CA VAL A 131 -6.65 50.23 14.91
C VAL A 131 -6.69 49.23 13.73
N THR A 132 -7.61 48.29 13.51
CA THR A 132 -9.08 48.38 13.42
C THR A 132 -9.68 46.96 13.61
N LEU A 133 -10.15 46.62 14.81
CA LEU A 133 -11.14 45.54 15.02
C LEU A 133 -12.27 46.02 15.94
N LEU A 134 -12.63 47.31 15.79
CA LEU A 134 -13.80 47.94 16.40
C LEU A 134 -14.84 48.38 15.35
N GLU A 135 -14.63 48.07 14.07
CA GLU A 135 -15.54 48.42 12.96
C GLU A 135 -16.59 47.33 12.65
N LEU A 136 -16.63 46.21 13.39
CA LEU A 136 -17.67 45.17 13.21
C LEU A 136 -18.75 45.18 14.31
N ARG A 137 -18.75 46.14 15.24
CA ARG A 137 -19.83 46.29 16.24
C ARG A 137 -20.86 47.36 15.90
N THR A 138 -20.61 48.23 14.92
CA THR A 138 -21.54 49.29 14.50
C THR A 138 -22.58 48.85 13.47
N ILE A 139 -22.41 47.69 12.83
CA ILE A 139 -23.36 47.19 11.83
C ILE A 139 -24.60 46.53 12.49
N PHE A 140 -24.55 46.16 13.78
CA PHE A 140 -25.65 45.44 14.44
C PHE A 140 -26.65 46.35 15.20
N LEU A 141 -26.46 47.67 15.24
CA LEU A 141 -27.33 48.59 15.98
C LEU A 141 -28.19 49.52 15.10
N VAL A 142 -28.14 49.41 13.77
CA VAL A 142 -28.89 50.28 12.83
C VAL A 142 -29.98 49.52 12.05
N THR A 143 -30.35 48.32 12.47
CA THR A 143 -31.55 47.62 11.98
C THR A 143 -32.51 47.33 13.13
N LEU A 144 -33.04 48.41 13.70
CA LEU A 144 -34.29 48.49 14.47
C LEU A 144 -34.84 49.92 14.35
#